data_AF-A0A7C1WZP9-F1
#
_entry.id   AF-A0A7C1WZP9-F1
#
_cell.length_a   1.000
_cell.length_b   1.000
_cell.length_c   1.000
_cell.angle_alpha   90.00
_cell.angle_beta   90.00
_cell.angle_gamma   90.00
#
_symmetry.space_group_name_H-M   'P 1'
#
loop_
_entity.id
_entity.type
_entity.pdbx_description
1 polymer ?
#
loop_
_entity_poly.entity_id
_entity_poly.type
_entity_poly.pdbx_seq_one_letter_code
_entity_poly.pdbx_strand_id
1 'polypeptide(L)' 'MGSFRTESGRSRDLTFDLSVAGRPAGTATLKLGLLGDPLRRRQTVHFPSGDMRVVEEYSAVSIRP' A
#
# COMPACT_ATOMS: atom_id res chain seq x y z
N MET A 1 19.93 -5.13 -0.52
CA MET A 1 19.28 -6.40 -0.93
C MET A 1 18.32 -6.78 0.21
N GLY A 2 17.05 -6.38 0.13
CA GLY A 2 16.08 -6.57 1.21
C GLY A 2 15.31 -7.87 1.00
N SER A 3 15.43 -8.80 1.94
CA SER A 3 14.74 -10.09 1.91
C SER A 3 13.26 -9.94 2.20
N PHE A 4 12.41 -10.21 1.22
CA PHE A 4 10.97 -10.41 1.43
C PHE A 4 10.75 -11.85 1.91
N ARG A 5 10.59 -12.05 3.22
CA ARG A 5 10.05 -13.32 3.74
C ARG A 5 8.56 -13.38 3.41
N THR A 6 8.15 -14.50 2.81
CA THR A 6 6.75 -14.82 2.52
C THR A 6 6.27 -15.77 3.61
N GLU A 7 5.54 -15.23 4.60
CA GLU A 7 4.78 -16.06 5.54
C GLU A 7 3.40 -16.33 4.93
N SER A 8 3.11 -17.59 4.65
CA SER A 8 1.84 -18.08 4.11
C SER A 8 0.76 -18.15 5.20
N GLY A 9 -0.39 -17.50 4.96
CA GLY A 9 -1.64 -17.83 5.64
C GLY A 9 -2.35 -16.75 6.47
N ARG A 10 -1.98 -15.46 6.37
CA ARG A 10 -2.72 -14.34 6.98
C ARG A 10 -2.85 -13.19 5.99
N SER A 11 -3.96 -12.45 6.06
CA SER A 11 -4.05 -11.16 5.36
C SER A 11 -2.85 -10.31 5.77
N ARG A 12 -2.07 -9.88 4.79
CA ARG A 12 -0.81 -9.18 5.03
C ARG A 12 -0.98 -7.71 4.74
N ASP A 13 -0.58 -6.89 5.70
CA ASP A 13 -0.49 -5.45 5.48
C ASP A 13 0.94 -5.12 5.03
N LEU A 14 1.05 -4.46 3.88
CA LEU A 14 2.29 -3.88 3.36
C LEU A 14 2.26 -2.38 3.64
N THR A 15 3.12 -1.92 4.53
CA THR A 15 3.31 -0.48 4.77
C THR A 15 4.57 0.00 4.09
N PHE A 16 4.48 1.13 3.39
CA PHE A 16 5.59 1.73 2.66
C PHE A 16 5.49 3.25 2.64
N ASP A 17 6.66 3.88 2.51
CA ASP A 17 6.78 5.32 2.38
C ASP A 17 6.45 5.77 0.95
N LEU A 18 5.83 6.94 0.84
CA LEU A 18 5.57 7.61 -0.43
C LEU A 18 6.63 8.68 -0.63
N SER A 19 7.18 8.75 -1.84
CA SER A 19 8.06 9.85 -2.25
C SER A 19 7.57 10.48 -3.56
N VAL A 20 7.67 11.80 -3.65
CA VAL A 20 7.31 12.60 -4.84
C VAL A 20 8.50 13.48 -5.18
N ALA A 21 9.00 13.39 -6.41
CA ALA A 21 10.23 14.06 -6.83
C ALA A 21 11.42 13.79 -5.87
N GLY A 22 11.53 12.55 -5.37
CA GLY A 22 12.58 12.12 -4.45
C GLY A 22 12.43 12.62 -3.00
N ARG A 23 11.36 13.35 -2.67
CA ARG A 23 11.09 13.86 -1.32
C ARG A 23 10.04 13.00 -0.60
N PRO A 24 10.19 12.73 0.70
CA PRO A 24 9.15 12.07 1.49
C PRO A 24 7.84 12.86 1.40
N ALA A 25 6.76 12.16 1.06
CA ALA A 25 5.45 12.73 0.81
C ALA A 25 4.35 12.11 1.68
N GLY A 26 4.59 10.96 2.30
CA GLY A 26 3.59 10.33 3.17
C GLY A 26 3.79 8.83 3.32
N THR A 27 2.73 8.13 3.67
CA THR A 27 2.74 6.69 3.91
C THR A 27 1.51 6.03 3.30
N ALA A 28 1.65 4.77 2.91
CA ALA A 28 0.53 3.95 2.47
C ALA A 28 0.60 2.56 3.10
N THR A 29 -0.59 1.99 3.33
CA THR A 29 -0.79 0.61 3.73
C THR A 29 -1.65 -0.08 2.69
N LEU A 30 -1.14 -1.17 2.12
CA LEU A 30 -1.85 -2.06 1.22
C LEU A 30 -2.17 -3.37 1.95
N LYS A 31 -3.46 -3.63 2.13
CA LYS A 31 -3.95 -4.90 2.66
C LYS A 31 -4.09 -5.91 1.52
N LEU A 32 -3.40 -7.03 1.66
CA LEU A 32 -3.45 -8.15 0.74
C LEU A 32 -4.34 -9.28 1.27
N GLY A 33 -5.06 -9.92 0.35
CA GLY A 33 -5.79 -11.16 0.54
C GLY A 33 -4.86 -12.36 0.68
N LEU A 34 -5.47 -13.54 0.86
CA LEU A 34 -4.74 -14.78 1.07
C LEU A 34 -3.88 -15.19 -0.12
N LEU A 35 -4.29 -14.79 -1.33
CA LEU A 35 -3.59 -15.08 -2.58
C LEU A 35 -2.61 -13.98 -2.98
N GLY A 36 -2.42 -12.96 -2.12
CA GLY A 36 -1.59 -11.79 -2.42
C GLY A 36 -2.30 -10.74 -3.28
N ASP A 37 -3.59 -10.91 -3.55
CA ASP A 37 -4.43 -9.95 -4.25
C ASP A 37 -4.67 -8.70 -3.38
N PRO A 38 -4.68 -7.48 -3.93
CA PRO A 38 -4.96 -6.27 -3.18
C PRO A 38 -6.45 -6.22 -2.83
N LEU A 39 -6.76 -5.99 -1.54
CA LEU A 39 -8.13 -5.83 -1.06
C LEU A 39 -8.45 -4.37 -0.76
N ARG A 40 -7.50 -3.66 -0.14
CA ARG A 40 -7.71 -2.27 0.27
C ARG A 40 -6.39 -1.52 0.35
N ARG A 41 -6.35 -0.28 -0.13
CA ARG A 41 -5.22 0.63 0.07
C ARG A 41 -5.67 1.84 0.87
N ARG A 42 -4.89 2.21 1.89
CA ARG A 42 -5.04 3.47 2.62
C ARG A 42 -3.76 4.26 2.42
N GLN A 43 -3.87 5.51 1.98
CA GLN A 43 -2.71 6.39 1.83
C GLN A 43 -2.98 7.74 2.48
N THR A 44 -1.94 8.29 3.10
CA THR A 44 -1.91 9.65 3.60
C THR A 44 -0.77 10.37 2.92
N VAL A 45 -1.06 11.49 2.28
CA VAL A 45 -0.08 12.37 1.65
C VAL A 45 -0.08 13.69 2.41
N HIS A 46 1.10 14.14 2.83
CA HIS A 46 1.30 15.36 3.60
C HIS A 46 1.61 16.53 2.66
N PHE A 47 0.84 17.61 2.81
CA PHE A 47 1.07 18.90 2.17
C PHE A 47 1.27 19.98 3.23
N PRO A 48 1.89 21.13 2.89
CA PRO A 48 2.01 22.25 3.82
C PRO A 48 0.66 22.74 4.37
N SER A 49 -0.41 22.62 3.58
CA SER A 49 -1.76 23.04 3.94
C SER A 49 -2.57 21.96 4.67
N GLY A 50 -2.02 20.75 4.88
CA GLY A 50 -2.70 19.64 5.55
C GLY A 50 -2.52 18.28 4.86
N ASP A 51 -3.34 17.31 5.26
CA ASP A 51 -3.25 15.93 4.76
C ASP A 51 -4.31 15.64 3.69
N MET A 52 -3.91 14.94 2.63
CA MET A 52 -4.84 14.19 1.79
C MET A 52 -4.87 12.74 2.24
N ARG A 53 -6.08 12.21 2.47
CA ARG A 53 -6.28 10.80 2.83
C ARG A 53 -7.15 10.13 1.77
N VAL A 54 -6.67 9.02 1.23
CA VAL A 54 -7.39 8.26 0.21
C VAL A 54 -7.54 6.82 0.68
N VAL A 55 -8.73 6.27 0.47
CA VAL A 55 -9.03 4.86 0.69
C VAL A 55 -9.53 4.29 -0.62
N GLU A 56 -8.91 3.20 -1.06
CA GLU A 56 -9.31 2.44 -2.24
C GLU A 56 -9.71 1.04 -1.80
N GLU A 57 -10.81 0.53 -2.34
CA GLU A 57 -11.28 -0.84 -2.15
C GLU A 57 -11.33 -1.52 -3.51
N TYR A 58 -10.77 -2.72 -3.61
CA TYR A 58 -10.68 -3.45 -4.86
C TYR A 58 -11.62 -4.65 -4.82
N SER A 59 -12.54 -4.72 -5.80
CA SER A 59 -13.56 -5.76 -5.89
C SER A 59 -13.38 -6.68 -7.11
N ALA A 60 -12.63 -6.25 -8.12
CA ALA A 60 -12.30 -7.03 -9.31
C ALA A 60 -10.84 -6.77 -9.72
N VAL A 61 -9.93 -7.64 -9.27
CA VAL A 61 -8.49 -7.49 -9.49
C VAL A 61 -8.03 -8.45 -10.59
N SER A 62 -7.28 -7.92 -11.56
CA SER A 62 -6.46 -8.71 -12.48
C SER A 62 -5.01 -8.23 -12.38
N ILE A 63 -4.11 -9.12 -11.96
CA ILE A 63 -2.66 -8.86 -11.93
C ILE A 63 -2.08 -9.48 -13.19
N ARG A 64 -1.35 -8.68 -13.99
CA ARG A 64 -0.62 -9.15 -15.17
C ARG A 64 0.88 -9.09 -14.90
N PRO A 65 1.66 -10.09 -15.38
CA PRO A 65 3.11 -10.07 -15.28
C PRO A 65 3.74 -8.95 -16.11
#